data_AF-A0A401GDR9-F1
#
_entry.id   AF-A0A401GDR9-F1
#
_cell.length_a   1.000
_cell.length_b   1.000
_cell.length_c   1.000
_cell.angle_alpha   90.00
_cell.angle_beta   90.00
_cell.angle_gamma   90.00
#
_symmetry.space_group_name_H-M   'P 1'
#
loop_
_entity.id
_entity.type
_entity.pdbx_description
1 polymer ?
#
loop_
_entity_poly.entity_id
_entity_poly.type
_entity_poly.pdbx_seq_one_letter_code
_entity_poly.pdbx_strand_id
1 'polypeptide(L)'
;MDDYVLFSSSDGYIESDPSTYLSHALVAAVVDDRSFTPLRTLALPFYNDLPPPDYPYTRASSAYSALVQLYARCGQLDTAYTRFARFGDSSLWCQFGCYALETPHHLFVECPMFAPLRENARRDVITESSKLLLGAETTPSLMEDILLVARSLFIDSDVWPLYTSHYFLGILPPTPTQGAPATSTHRRLCVRLMQTWHTIGIRLAGRIWGEYKRRTHPHTRRTFSPPQLSLPLHLAHLLPSS
;
A
#
# COMPACT_ATOMS: atom_id res chain seq x y z
N MET A 1 6.97 42.99 28.27
CA MET A 1 6.71 42.17 27.07
C MET A 1 6.49 40.78 27.64
N ASP A 2 5.29 40.22 27.46
CA ASP A 2 4.86 39.08 28.29
C ASP A 2 5.64 37.82 27.92
N ASP A 3 6.36 37.24 28.89
CA ASP A 3 7.23 36.05 28.76
C ASP A 3 6.45 34.75 28.40
N TYR A 4 5.14 34.85 28.18
CA TYR A 4 4.23 33.72 27.99
C TYR A 4 3.58 33.68 26.60
N VAL A 5 3.93 34.60 25.70
CA VAL A 5 3.40 34.60 24.33
C VAL A 5 4.28 33.73 23.45
N LEU A 6 3.69 32.69 22.85
CA LEU A 6 4.40 31.80 21.95
C LEU A 6 4.81 32.56 20.67
N PHE A 7 6.06 32.38 20.26
CA PHE A 7 6.63 33.01 19.09
C PHE A 7 7.27 31.96 18.18
N SER A 8 6.97 32.03 16.89
CA SER A 8 7.62 31.25 15.85
C SER A 8 8.49 32.16 14.99
N SER A 9 9.69 31.72 14.62
CA SER A 9 10.57 32.47 13.72
C SER A 9 10.03 32.60 12.29
N SER A 10 9.09 31.73 11.89
CA SER A 10 8.43 31.79 10.58
C SER A 10 7.20 32.70 10.59
N ASP A 11 6.39 32.64 11.65
CA ASP A 11 5.03 33.22 11.67
C ASP A 11 4.88 34.37 12.66
N GLY A 12 5.92 34.69 13.43
CA GLY A 12 5.89 35.74 14.44
C GLY A 12 5.18 35.31 15.72
N TYR A 13 4.49 36.26 16.36
CA TYR A 13 3.75 36.00 17.60
C TYR A 13 2.46 35.23 17.30
N ILE A 14 2.26 34.14 18.03
CA ILE A 14 1.12 33.26 17.86
C ILE A 14 -0.01 33.76 18.75
N GLU A 15 -0.95 34.47 18.14
CA GLU A 15 -2.12 35.03 18.82
C GLU A 15 -3.29 34.02 18.92
N SER A 16 -3.16 32.87 18.26
CA SER A 16 -4.16 31.80 18.25
C SER A 16 -3.91 30.75 19.33
N ASP A 17 -4.94 29.94 19.63
CA ASP A 17 -4.82 28.83 20.58
C ASP A 17 -3.64 27.91 20.19
N PRO A 18 -2.70 27.61 21.11
CA PRO A 18 -1.49 26.86 20.82
C PRO A 18 -1.75 25.49 20.19
N SER A 19 -2.82 24.81 20.61
CA SER A 19 -3.15 23.49 20.06
C SER A 19 -3.63 23.57 18.61
N THR A 20 -4.37 24.63 18.29
CA THR A 20 -4.85 24.93 16.95
C THR A 20 -3.70 25.35 16.04
N TYR A 21 -2.81 26.24 16.51
CA TYR A 21 -1.62 26.64 15.75
C TYR A 21 -0.70 25.46 15.46
N LEU A 22 -0.40 24.61 16.47
CA LEU A 22 0.42 23.41 16.27
C LEU A 22 -0.21 22.45 15.26
N SER A 23 -1.54 22.25 15.32
CA SER A 23 -2.25 21.43 14.34
C SER A 23 -2.12 21.99 12.93
N HIS A 24 -2.29 23.29 12.76
CA HIS A 24 -2.12 23.96 11.47
C HIS A 24 -0.68 23.94 10.96
N ALA A 25 0.31 24.15 11.83
CA ALA A 25 1.73 24.11 11.48
C ALA A 25 2.17 22.69 11.08
N LEU A 26 1.69 21.66 11.77
CA LEU A 26 1.93 20.27 11.41
C LEU A 26 1.28 19.91 10.07
N VAL A 27 0.03 20.35 9.85
CA VAL A 27 -0.65 20.17 8.57
C VAL A 27 0.10 20.89 7.45
N ALA A 28 0.52 22.14 7.66
CA ALA A 28 1.29 22.90 6.69
C ALA A 28 2.63 22.23 6.36
N ALA A 29 3.37 21.76 7.38
CA ALA A 29 4.63 21.04 7.18
C ALA A 29 4.46 19.70 6.44
N VAL A 30 3.32 19.02 6.64
CA VAL A 30 2.99 17.77 5.92
C VAL A 30 2.52 18.07 4.49
N VAL A 31 1.80 19.16 4.27
CA VAL A 31 1.30 19.59 2.95
C VAL A 31 2.42 20.12 2.06
N ASP A 32 3.42 20.79 2.64
CA ASP A 32 4.55 21.37 1.91
C ASP A 32 5.67 20.34 1.61
N ASP A 33 5.60 19.14 2.21
CA ASP A 33 6.47 18.02 1.87
C ASP A 33 6.04 17.41 0.52
N ARG A 34 6.77 17.76 -0.54
CA ARG A 34 6.56 17.27 -1.91
C ARG A 34 6.74 15.75 -2.07
N SER A 35 7.19 15.05 -1.04
CA SER A 35 7.25 13.60 -1.06
C SER A 35 5.91 13.01 -0.60
N PHE A 36 5.13 12.46 -1.54
CA PHE A 36 4.00 11.59 -1.19
C PHE A 36 4.56 10.39 -0.40
N THR A 37 4.47 10.50 0.92
CA THR A 37 4.82 9.44 1.87
C THR A 37 3.51 8.97 2.50
N PRO A 38 2.92 7.87 2.01
CA PRO A 38 1.62 7.39 2.47
C PRO A 38 1.49 7.29 4.00
N LEU A 39 2.57 7.03 4.73
CA LEU A 39 2.55 6.96 6.20
C LEU A 39 2.47 8.32 6.90
N ARG A 40 2.77 9.42 6.22
CA ARG A 40 2.65 10.80 6.75
C ARG A 40 1.36 11.48 6.31
N THR A 41 0.82 11.10 5.16
CA THR A 41 -0.40 11.71 4.59
C THR A 41 -1.69 10.97 4.96
N LEU A 42 -1.61 9.69 5.34
CA LEU A 42 -2.79 8.96 5.78
C LEU A 42 -3.13 9.30 7.23
N ALA A 43 -4.39 9.67 7.46
CA ALA A 43 -4.96 9.78 8.80
C ALA A 43 -5.24 8.39 9.37
N LEU A 44 -4.17 7.71 9.81
CA LEU A 44 -4.19 6.34 10.36
C LEU A 44 -5.29 6.07 11.40
N PRO A 45 -5.71 7.01 12.27
CA PRO A 45 -6.80 6.77 13.21
C PRO A 45 -8.15 6.40 12.59
N PHE A 46 -8.39 6.71 11.31
CA PHE A 46 -9.64 6.34 10.62
C PHE A 46 -9.66 4.92 10.06
N TYR A 47 -8.55 4.20 10.14
CA TYR A 47 -8.40 2.85 9.60
C TYR A 47 -8.46 1.79 10.72
N ASN A 48 -8.43 0.53 10.32
CA ASN A 48 -8.34 -0.56 11.29
C ASN A 48 -7.02 -0.50 12.09
N ASP A 49 -7.12 -0.63 13.41
CA ASP A 49 -6.02 -0.54 14.36
C ASP A 49 -5.48 -1.92 14.82
N LEU A 50 -6.06 -3.02 14.31
CA LEU A 50 -5.58 -4.35 14.68
C LEU A 50 -4.21 -4.62 14.05
N PRO A 51 -3.29 -5.25 14.79
CA PRO A 51 -1.98 -5.57 14.26
C PRO A 51 -2.13 -6.54 13.08
N PRO A 52 -1.37 -6.33 11.99
CA PRO A 52 -1.41 -7.24 10.87
C PRO A 52 -0.85 -8.62 11.27
N PRO A 53 -1.24 -9.70 10.58
CA PRO A 53 -0.73 -11.04 10.86
C PRO A 53 0.79 -11.12 10.65
N ASP A 54 1.49 -11.84 11.52
CA ASP A 54 2.96 -11.99 11.45
C ASP A 54 3.44 -12.83 10.27
N TYR A 55 2.66 -13.85 9.89
CA TYR A 55 3.08 -14.87 8.93
C TYR A 55 3.56 -14.28 7.58
N PRO A 56 2.85 -13.34 6.94
CA PRO A 56 3.30 -12.73 5.68
C PRO A 56 4.64 -11.98 5.77
N TYR A 57 5.02 -11.47 6.96
CA TYR A 57 6.22 -10.65 7.15
C TYR A 57 7.42 -11.43 7.66
N THR A 58 7.18 -12.56 8.32
CA THR A 58 8.24 -13.38 8.95
C THR A 58 8.67 -14.56 8.09
N ARG A 59 7.83 -15.03 7.17
CA ARG A 59 8.14 -16.18 6.31
C ARG A 59 8.80 -15.75 5.00
N ALA A 60 9.88 -16.43 4.65
CA ALA A 60 10.63 -16.19 3.42
C ALA A 60 9.78 -16.32 2.13
N SER A 61 8.80 -17.23 2.10
CA SER A 61 7.93 -17.45 0.94
C SER A 61 7.01 -16.27 0.62
N SER A 62 6.78 -15.35 1.57
CA SER A 62 5.96 -14.15 1.40
C SER A 62 6.78 -12.85 1.43
N ALA A 63 8.10 -12.95 1.52
CA ALA A 63 9.01 -11.81 1.61
C ALA A 63 8.84 -10.83 0.43
N TYR A 64 8.57 -11.33 -0.78
CA TYR A 64 8.32 -10.48 -1.93
C TYR A 64 7.09 -9.59 -1.75
N SER A 65 5.97 -10.15 -1.28
CA SER A 65 4.75 -9.37 -1.06
C SER A 65 4.91 -8.33 0.05
N ALA A 66 5.63 -8.68 1.13
CA ALA A 66 5.97 -7.73 2.20
C ALA A 66 6.86 -6.58 1.68
N LEU A 67 7.85 -6.90 0.84
CA LEU A 67 8.72 -5.91 0.20
C LEU A 67 7.95 -4.97 -0.73
N VAL A 68 6.93 -5.47 -1.45
CA VAL A 68 6.05 -4.60 -2.26
C VAL A 68 5.32 -3.58 -1.39
N GLN A 69 4.76 -4.00 -0.25
CA GLN A 69 4.10 -3.08 0.67
C GLN A 69 5.08 -2.07 1.27
N LEU A 70 6.28 -2.51 1.64
CA LEU A 70 7.33 -1.62 2.14
C LEU A 70 7.67 -0.55 1.11
N TYR A 71 7.96 -0.94 -0.14
CA TYR A 71 8.26 0.03 -1.19
C TYR A 71 7.07 0.92 -1.52
N ALA A 72 5.83 0.41 -1.44
CA ALA A 72 4.64 1.23 -1.62
C ALA A 72 4.55 2.31 -0.53
N ARG A 73 4.72 1.93 0.74
CA ARG A 73 4.71 2.83 1.89
C ARG A 73 5.83 3.88 1.84
N CYS A 74 6.98 3.53 1.30
CA CYS A 74 8.11 4.45 1.15
C CYS A 74 8.03 5.33 -0.10
N GLY A 75 6.99 5.20 -0.94
CA GLY A 75 6.93 5.92 -2.23
C GLY A 75 8.06 5.50 -3.19
N GLN A 76 8.53 4.26 -3.06
CA GLN A 76 9.70 3.72 -3.77
C GLN A 76 9.34 2.67 -4.82
N LEU A 77 8.06 2.39 -5.04
CA LEU A 77 7.65 1.54 -6.15
C LEU A 77 8.04 2.20 -7.47
N ASP A 78 8.72 1.41 -8.29
CA ASP A 78 9.30 1.77 -9.58
C ASP A 78 8.23 1.83 -10.68
N THR A 79 7.21 2.67 -10.48
CA THR A 79 6.16 2.96 -11.46
C THR A 79 6.64 4.02 -12.46
N ALA A 80 5.95 4.17 -13.59
CA ALA A 80 6.29 5.17 -14.60
C ALA A 80 6.23 6.59 -14.04
N TYR A 81 5.25 6.88 -13.17
CA TYR A 81 5.18 8.16 -12.45
C TYR A 81 6.42 8.41 -11.59
N THR A 82 6.82 7.42 -10.78
CA THR A 82 8.01 7.54 -9.91
C THR A 82 9.29 7.70 -10.73
N ARG A 83 9.44 6.97 -11.84
CA ARG A 83 10.59 7.11 -12.75
C ARG A 83 10.63 8.49 -13.38
N PHE A 84 9.51 8.98 -13.91
CA PHE A 84 9.42 10.31 -14.49
C PHE A 84 9.76 11.39 -13.45
N ALA A 85 9.22 11.30 -12.24
CA ALA A 85 9.49 12.26 -11.17
C ALA A 85 10.98 12.28 -10.76
N ARG A 86 11.71 11.16 -10.90
CA ARG A 86 13.12 11.05 -10.54
C ARG A 86 14.09 11.42 -11.66
N PHE A 87 13.79 11.01 -12.89
CA PHE A 87 14.73 11.06 -14.01
C PHE A 87 14.23 11.86 -15.21
N GLY A 88 12.91 12.07 -15.34
CA GLY A 88 12.30 12.82 -16.45
C GLY A 88 12.39 12.14 -17.82
N ASP A 89 12.89 10.91 -17.89
CA ASP A 89 13.21 10.19 -19.13
C ASP A 89 12.11 9.23 -19.60
N SER A 90 11.08 9.00 -18.77
CA SER A 90 9.99 8.08 -19.05
C SER A 90 8.64 8.77 -19.14
N SER A 91 7.69 8.18 -19.88
CA SER A 91 6.29 8.61 -19.82
C SER A 91 5.72 8.47 -18.41
N LEU A 92 4.92 9.44 -17.97
CA LEU A 92 4.15 9.41 -16.71
C LEU A 92 2.85 8.60 -16.81
N TRP A 93 2.44 8.25 -18.04
CA TRP A 93 1.20 7.54 -18.33
C TRP A 93 1.32 6.02 -18.11
N CYS A 94 0.19 5.38 -17.84
CA CYS A 94 0.10 3.92 -17.70
C CYS A 94 0.62 3.19 -18.94
N GLN A 95 1.57 2.27 -18.74
CA GLN A 95 2.19 1.49 -19.82
C GLN A 95 1.25 0.45 -20.44
N PHE A 96 0.06 0.24 -19.86
CA PHE A 96 -0.95 -0.69 -20.37
C PHE A 96 -2.08 -0.01 -21.17
N GLY A 97 -1.88 1.26 -21.57
CA GLY A 97 -2.81 1.98 -22.44
C GLY A 97 -3.98 2.66 -21.71
N CYS A 98 -3.87 2.88 -20.40
CA CYS A 98 -4.87 3.65 -19.65
C CYS A 98 -4.62 5.15 -19.80
N TYR A 99 -5.69 5.95 -19.90
CA TYR A 99 -5.60 7.41 -19.83
C TYR A 99 -5.53 7.89 -18.37
N ALA A 100 -4.50 7.43 -17.66
CA ALA A 100 -4.26 7.73 -16.26
C ALA A 100 -2.76 7.72 -15.97
N LEU A 101 -2.36 8.43 -14.92
CA LEU A 101 -1.00 8.41 -14.41
C LEU A 101 -0.66 7.02 -13.85
N GLU A 102 0.55 6.53 -14.10
CA GLU A 102 0.99 5.25 -13.55
C GLU A 102 1.42 5.39 -12.09
N THR A 103 0.47 5.64 -11.20
CA THR A 103 0.67 5.67 -9.76
C THR A 103 0.49 4.27 -9.15
N PRO A 104 0.99 4.02 -7.93
CA PRO A 104 0.65 2.80 -7.20
C PRO A 104 -0.86 2.58 -7.10
N HIS A 105 -1.62 3.62 -6.77
CA HIS A 105 -3.09 3.56 -6.69
C HIS A 105 -3.70 3.06 -8.00
N HIS A 106 -3.31 3.68 -9.12
CA HIS A 106 -3.76 3.27 -10.43
C HIS A 106 -3.46 1.78 -10.68
N LEU A 107 -2.22 1.33 -10.47
CA LEU A 107 -1.84 -0.07 -10.72
C LEU A 107 -2.62 -1.07 -9.84
N PHE A 108 -2.77 -0.77 -8.55
CA PHE A 108 -3.36 -1.72 -7.60
C PHE A 108 -4.88 -1.70 -7.54
N VAL A 109 -5.53 -0.57 -7.87
CA VAL A 109 -6.97 -0.36 -7.64
C VAL A 109 -7.74 -0.14 -8.95
N GLU A 110 -7.23 0.69 -9.86
CA GLU A 110 -8.02 1.16 -11.02
C GLU A 110 -7.70 0.42 -12.31
N CYS A 111 -6.43 0.10 -12.55
CA CYS A 111 -5.90 -0.32 -13.84
C CYS A 111 -6.65 -1.55 -14.36
N PRO A 112 -7.36 -1.47 -15.51
CA PRO A 112 -8.18 -2.56 -16.04
C PRO A 112 -7.41 -3.85 -16.31
N MET A 113 -6.11 -3.73 -16.62
CA MET A 113 -5.26 -4.89 -16.88
C MET A 113 -5.21 -5.84 -15.67
N PHE A 114 -5.20 -5.30 -14.44
CA PHE A 114 -5.15 -6.09 -13.21
C PHE A 114 -6.54 -6.36 -12.60
N ALA A 115 -7.63 -5.92 -13.24
CA ALA A 115 -9.00 -6.17 -12.75
C ALA A 115 -9.29 -7.66 -12.51
N PRO A 116 -8.87 -8.62 -13.37
CA PRO A 116 -9.10 -10.04 -13.11
C PRO A 116 -8.44 -10.54 -11.82
N LEU A 117 -7.27 -10.00 -11.46
CA LEU A 117 -6.57 -10.36 -10.21
C LEU A 117 -7.33 -9.82 -8.99
N ARG A 118 -7.80 -8.58 -9.06
CA ARG A 118 -8.64 -7.98 -8.00
C ARG A 118 -9.94 -8.75 -7.83
N GLU A 119 -10.58 -9.14 -8.93
CA GLU A 119 -11.83 -9.89 -8.90
C GLU A 119 -11.67 -11.29 -8.30
N ASN A 120 -10.59 -12.00 -8.64
CA ASN A 120 -10.23 -13.26 -8.00
C ASN A 120 -10.06 -13.09 -6.49
N ALA A 121 -9.27 -12.11 -6.06
CA ALA A 121 -9.02 -11.86 -4.65
C ALA A 121 -10.30 -11.44 -3.91
N ARG A 122 -11.17 -10.64 -4.55
CA ARG A 122 -12.47 -10.23 -3.99
C ARG A 122 -13.34 -11.44 -3.70
N ARG A 123 -13.42 -12.39 -4.64
CA ARG A 123 -14.12 -13.67 -4.43
C ARG A 123 -13.52 -14.48 -3.28
N ASP A 124 -12.20 -14.53 -3.17
CA ASP A 124 -11.53 -15.23 -2.06
C ASP A 124 -11.89 -14.58 -0.71
N VAL A 125 -11.86 -13.24 -0.61
CA VAL A 125 -12.22 -12.51 0.61
C VAL A 125 -13.67 -12.77 0.99
N ILE A 126 -14.61 -12.68 0.04
CA ILE A 126 -16.03 -12.94 0.30
C ILE A 126 -16.22 -14.38 0.79
N THR A 127 -15.62 -15.35 0.11
CA THR A 127 -15.74 -16.78 0.44
C THR A 127 -15.23 -17.09 1.84
N GLU A 128 -14.03 -16.61 2.20
CA GLU A 128 -13.46 -16.83 3.52
C GLU A 128 -14.21 -16.07 4.61
N SER A 129 -14.68 -14.86 4.32
CA SER A 129 -15.50 -14.08 5.26
C SER A 129 -16.82 -14.78 5.56
N SER A 130 -17.53 -15.27 4.54
CA SER A 130 -18.78 -16.02 4.72
C SER A 130 -18.57 -17.27 5.57
N LYS A 131 -17.49 -18.04 5.35
CA LYS A 131 -17.17 -19.21 6.18
C LYS A 131 -16.96 -18.86 7.65
N LEU A 132 -16.23 -17.77 7.91
CA LEU A 132 -15.96 -17.30 9.27
C LEU A 132 -17.21 -16.79 9.98
N LEU A 133 -18.08 -16.07 9.26
CA LEU A 133 -19.33 -15.51 9.78
C LEU A 133 -20.35 -16.62 10.10
N LEU A 134 -20.53 -17.58 9.18
CA LEU A 134 -21.40 -18.73 9.40
C LEU A 134 -20.95 -19.57 10.60
N GLY A 135 -19.64 -19.83 10.72
CA GLY A 135 -19.09 -20.58 11.85
C GLY A 135 -19.13 -19.86 13.20
N ALA A 136 -19.43 -18.56 13.22
CA ALA A 136 -19.55 -17.76 14.43
C ALA A 136 -21.01 -17.44 14.81
N GLU A 137 -21.98 -17.96 14.07
CA GLU A 137 -23.42 -17.76 14.32
C GLU A 137 -23.80 -16.28 14.44
N THR A 138 -23.21 -15.42 13.60
CA THR A 138 -23.48 -13.98 13.61
C THR A 138 -24.89 -13.64 13.13
N THR A 139 -25.44 -12.52 13.59
CA THR A 139 -26.72 -12.02 13.10
C THR A 139 -26.68 -11.74 11.59
N PRO A 140 -27.79 -11.93 10.87
CA PRO A 140 -27.84 -11.67 9.43
C PRO A 140 -27.48 -10.23 9.04
N SER A 141 -27.84 -9.24 9.86
CA SER A 141 -27.51 -7.83 9.62
C SER A 141 -26.00 -7.58 9.67
N LEU A 142 -25.34 -8.03 10.74
CA LEU A 142 -23.89 -7.91 10.89
C LEU A 142 -23.14 -8.66 9.78
N MET A 143 -23.66 -9.81 9.37
CA MET A 143 -23.10 -10.58 8.27
C MET A 143 -23.13 -9.79 6.97
N GLU A 144 -24.24 -9.15 6.62
CA GLU A 144 -24.33 -8.31 5.42
C GLU A 144 -23.42 -7.08 5.49
N ASP A 145 -23.34 -6.41 6.63
CA ASP A 145 -22.47 -5.24 6.81
C ASP A 145 -20.99 -5.61 6.61
N ILE A 146 -20.54 -6.74 7.18
CA ILE A 146 -19.17 -7.22 7.00
C ILE A 146 -18.92 -7.66 5.56
N LEU A 147 -19.89 -8.32 4.92
CA LEU A 147 -19.77 -8.75 3.53
C LEU A 147 -19.79 -7.56 2.56
N LEU A 148 -20.47 -6.47 2.89
CA LEU A 148 -20.40 -5.22 2.13
C LEU A 148 -18.96 -4.68 2.11
N VAL A 149 -18.32 -4.57 3.28
CA VAL A 149 -16.91 -4.13 3.36
C VAL A 149 -16.00 -5.09 2.59
N ALA A 150 -16.20 -6.41 2.73
CA ALA A 150 -15.43 -7.41 2.01
C ALA A 150 -15.54 -7.27 0.48
N ARG A 151 -16.73 -6.97 -0.05
CA ARG A 151 -16.97 -6.75 -1.49
C ARG A 151 -16.23 -5.50 -1.99
N SER A 152 -16.10 -4.48 -1.16
CA SER A 152 -15.49 -3.20 -1.50
C SER A 152 -14.00 -3.11 -1.16
N LEU A 153 -13.37 -4.19 -0.70
CA LEU A 153 -12.01 -4.12 -0.16
C LEU A 153 -10.95 -3.68 -1.20
N PHE A 154 -11.06 -4.12 -2.45
CA PHE A 154 -10.03 -3.89 -3.49
C PHE A 154 -10.42 -2.82 -4.53
N ILE A 155 -11.43 -2.01 -4.22
CA ILE A 155 -11.93 -0.93 -5.07
C ILE A 155 -12.17 0.32 -4.22
N ASP A 156 -12.20 1.47 -4.87
CA ASP A 156 -12.62 2.72 -4.24
C ASP A 156 -14.11 2.66 -3.90
N SER A 157 -14.45 2.97 -2.66
CA SER A 157 -15.81 2.88 -2.11
C SER A 157 -15.89 3.67 -0.81
N ASP A 158 -17.10 4.09 -0.47
CA ASP A 158 -17.51 4.69 0.79
C ASP A 158 -17.14 3.91 2.06
N VAL A 159 -16.85 2.61 1.98
CA VAL A 159 -16.35 1.84 3.14
C VAL A 159 -14.93 2.24 3.54
N TRP A 160 -14.17 2.84 2.62
CA TRP A 160 -12.81 3.30 2.88
C TRP A 160 -12.82 4.74 3.36
N PRO A 161 -12.02 5.08 4.40
CA PRO A 161 -11.74 6.47 4.71
C PRO A 161 -11.21 7.18 3.48
N LEU A 162 -11.72 8.39 3.22
CA LEU A 162 -11.41 9.20 2.03
C LEU A 162 -11.81 8.52 0.70
N TYR A 163 -12.73 7.55 0.73
CA TYR A 163 -13.27 6.86 -0.45
C TYR A 163 -12.22 6.10 -1.29
N THR A 164 -11.01 5.93 -0.77
CA THR A 164 -9.86 5.43 -1.53
C THR A 164 -9.28 4.17 -0.90
N SER A 165 -9.16 3.11 -1.69
CA SER A 165 -8.63 1.83 -1.24
C SER A 165 -7.11 1.85 -1.11
N HIS A 166 -6.63 1.50 0.08
CA HIS A 166 -5.20 1.51 0.42
C HIS A 166 -4.67 0.13 0.83
N TYR A 167 -5.35 -0.96 0.41
CA TYR A 167 -4.99 -2.33 0.81
C TYR A 167 -3.54 -2.71 0.47
N PHE A 168 -2.99 -2.15 -0.62
CA PHE A 168 -1.62 -2.39 -1.07
C PHE A 168 -0.56 -1.76 -0.15
N LEU A 169 -0.98 -0.87 0.76
CA LEU A 169 -0.17 -0.36 1.86
C LEU A 169 -0.29 -1.24 3.11
N GLY A 170 -1.02 -2.34 3.07
CA GLY A 170 -1.27 -3.21 4.23
C GLY A 170 -2.12 -2.52 5.29
N ILE A 171 -3.04 -1.66 4.86
CA ILE A 171 -4.03 -0.97 5.69
C ILE A 171 -5.40 -1.55 5.33
N LEU A 172 -6.34 -1.60 6.27
CA LEU A 172 -7.70 -2.09 6.08
C LEU A 172 -8.71 -1.01 6.47
N PRO A 173 -9.91 -1.00 5.86
CA PRO A 173 -10.98 -0.09 6.27
C PRO A 173 -11.45 -0.45 7.69
N PRO A 174 -12.06 0.50 8.40
CA PRO A 174 -12.65 0.21 9.70
C PRO A 174 -13.78 -0.82 9.54
N THR A 175 -13.93 -1.69 10.53
CA THR A 175 -15.05 -2.63 10.55
C THR A 175 -16.21 -2.06 11.36
N PRO A 176 -17.47 -2.44 11.08
CA PRO A 176 -18.65 -2.03 11.86
C PRO A 176 -18.55 -2.33 13.37
N THR A 177 -17.60 -3.21 13.72
CA THR A 177 -17.35 -3.73 15.06
C THR A 177 -16.34 -2.91 15.86
N GLN A 178 -15.69 -1.90 15.25
CA GLN A 178 -14.66 -1.08 15.88
C GLN A 178 -15.34 -0.02 16.78
N GLY A 179 -15.41 -0.28 18.09
CA GLY A 179 -15.95 0.65 19.10
C GLY A 179 -17.10 0.11 19.96
N ALA A 180 -17.69 -1.03 19.63
CA ALA A 180 -18.72 -1.66 20.47
C ALA A 180 -18.11 -2.51 21.61
N PRO A 181 -18.73 -2.59 22.80
CA PRO A 181 -18.34 -3.54 23.84
C PRO A 181 -18.58 -4.98 23.36
N ALA A 182 -17.56 -5.54 22.69
CA ALA A 182 -17.63 -6.83 22.05
C ALA A 182 -17.40 -7.97 23.05
N THR A 183 -18.17 -9.05 22.93
CA THR A 183 -17.86 -10.32 23.58
C THR A 183 -16.51 -10.86 23.09
N SER A 184 -15.85 -11.69 23.90
CA SER A 184 -14.55 -12.31 23.54
C SER A 184 -14.61 -13.08 22.21
N THR A 185 -15.74 -13.75 21.94
CA THR A 185 -16.01 -14.45 20.67
C THR A 185 -16.04 -13.50 19.48
N HIS A 186 -16.71 -12.35 19.62
CA HIS A 186 -16.82 -11.36 18.57
C HIS A 186 -15.47 -10.69 18.27
N ARG A 187 -14.67 -10.39 19.31
CA ARG A 187 -13.29 -9.90 19.13
C ARG A 187 -12.42 -10.89 18.36
N ARG A 188 -12.50 -12.19 18.69
CA ARG A 188 -11.76 -13.24 17.99
C ARG A 188 -12.16 -13.35 16.51
N LEU A 189 -13.46 -13.25 16.22
CA LEU A 189 -13.96 -13.22 14.85
C LEU A 189 -13.40 -12.04 14.07
N CYS A 190 -13.44 -10.83 14.63
CA CYS A 190 -12.91 -9.62 13.98
C CYS A 190 -11.43 -9.76 13.66
N VAL A 191 -10.62 -10.24 14.61
CA VAL A 191 -9.19 -10.50 14.38
C VAL A 191 -8.98 -11.49 13.24
N ARG A 192 -9.74 -12.60 13.19
CA ARG A 192 -9.61 -13.58 12.10
C ARG A 192 -10.01 -12.99 10.75
N LEU A 193 -11.07 -12.19 10.69
CA LEU A 193 -11.48 -11.49 9.47
C LEU A 193 -10.38 -10.56 8.99
N MET A 194 -9.86 -9.67 9.87
CA MET A 194 -8.82 -8.71 9.49
C MET A 194 -7.54 -9.41 9.05
N GLN A 195 -7.10 -10.45 9.76
CA GLN A 195 -5.94 -11.24 9.36
C GLN A 195 -6.14 -11.91 7.99
N THR A 196 -7.35 -12.40 7.72
CA THR A 196 -7.70 -13.02 6.43
C THR A 196 -7.67 -11.99 5.30
N TRP A 197 -8.33 -10.84 5.49
CA TRP A 197 -8.39 -9.75 4.53
C TRP A 197 -7.00 -9.20 4.22
N HIS A 198 -6.21 -8.97 5.25
CA HIS A 198 -4.82 -8.53 5.14
C HIS A 198 -3.98 -9.54 4.36
N THR A 199 -4.10 -10.82 4.69
CA THR A 199 -3.35 -11.89 4.02
C THR A 199 -3.69 -12.00 2.54
N ILE A 200 -4.96 -11.83 2.17
CA ILE A 200 -5.36 -11.84 0.76
C ILE A 200 -4.87 -10.56 0.08
N GLY A 201 -5.00 -9.40 0.71
CA GLY A 201 -4.54 -8.11 0.19
C GLY A 201 -3.03 -8.06 -0.07
N ILE A 202 -2.19 -8.51 0.86
CA ILE A 202 -0.73 -8.54 0.68
C ILE A 202 -0.33 -9.49 -0.45
N ARG A 203 -1.00 -10.65 -0.58
CA ARG A 203 -0.78 -11.59 -1.69
C ARG A 203 -1.19 -10.99 -3.02
N LEU A 204 -2.34 -10.31 -3.07
CA LEU A 204 -2.82 -9.61 -4.27
C LEU A 204 -1.82 -8.53 -4.73
N ALA A 205 -1.36 -7.68 -3.81
CA ALA A 205 -0.37 -6.64 -4.11
C ALA A 205 0.92 -7.26 -4.70
N GLY A 206 1.44 -8.32 -4.08
CA GLY A 206 2.59 -9.06 -4.61
C GLY A 206 2.33 -9.65 -6.00
N ARG A 207 1.16 -10.23 -6.25
CA ARG A 207 0.79 -10.80 -7.56
C ARG A 207 0.69 -9.73 -8.64
N ILE A 208 0.00 -8.62 -8.37
CA ILE A 208 -0.12 -7.48 -9.28
C ILE A 208 1.27 -6.93 -9.61
N TRP A 209 2.09 -6.67 -8.60
CA TRP A 209 3.43 -6.11 -8.84
C TRP A 209 4.35 -7.07 -9.58
N GLY A 210 4.30 -8.36 -9.27
CA GLY A 210 5.03 -9.39 -10.01
C GLY A 210 4.63 -9.44 -11.48
N GLU A 211 3.34 -9.34 -11.77
CA GLU A 211 2.82 -9.32 -13.15
C GLU A 211 3.19 -8.02 -13.88
N TYR A 212 3.09 -6.88 -13.19
CA TYR A 212 3.58 -5.58 -13.68
C TYR A 212 5.04 -5.68 -14.13
N LYS A 213 5.94 -6.19 -13.27
CA LYS A 213 7.36 -6.31 -13.60
C LYS A 213 7.61 -7.28 -14.75
N ARG A 214 6.88 -8.41 -14.82
CA ARG A 214 7.00 -9.35 -15.96
C ARG A 214 6.63 -8.73 -17.30
N ARG A 215 5.65 -7.84 -17.34
CA ARG A 215 5.17 -7.21 -18.58
C ARG A 215 5.99 -5.99 -19.00
N THR A 216 6.44 -5.21 -18.02
CA THR A 216 7.21 -3.97 -18.25
C THR A 216 8.71 -4.23 -18.41
N HIS A 217 9.19 -5.32 -17.80
CA HIS A 217 10.53 -5.87 -18.01
C HIS A 217 10.39 -7.30 -18.54
N PRO A 218 9.81 -7.48 -19.75
CA PRO A 218 9.77 -8.80 -20.37
C PRO A 218 11.20 -9.27 -20.40
N HIS A 219 11.45 -10.48 -19.87
CA HIS A 219 12.80 -11.03 -19.75
C HIS A 219 13.60 -10.69 -21.00
N THR A 220 14.50 -9.72 -20.87
CA THR A 220 15.78 -9.86 -21.53
C THR A 220 16.29 -11.17 -20.93
N ARG A 221 16.06 -12.29 -21.63
CA ARG A 221 17.11 -13.28 -21.74
C ARG A 221 18.28 -12.48 -22.28
N ARG A 222 19.01 -11.79 -21.41
CA ARG A 222 20.40 -11.50 -21.62
C ARG A 222 20.95 -12.90 -21.78
N THR A 223 21.14 -13.32 -23.03
CA THR A 223 22.31 -14.11 -23.36
C THR A 223 23.43 -13.38 -22.64
N PHE A 224 23.85 -13.94 -21.50
CA PHE A 224 24.99 -13.47 -20.77
C PHE A 224 26.15 -13.78 -21.71
N SER A 225 26.40 -12.89 -22.67
CA SER A 225 27.72 -12.80 -23.25
C SER A 225 28.56 -12.26 -22.09
N PRO A 226 29.50 -13.04 -21.54
CA PRO A 226 30.37 -12.52 -20.50
C PRO A 226 30.97 -11.22 -21.03
N PRO A 227 31.02 -10.14 -20.23
CA PRO A 227 31.67 -8.92 -20.67
C PRO A 227 33.09 -9.30 -21.08
N GLN A 228 33.43 -9.13 -22.36
CA GLN A 228 34.82 -9.19 -22.79
C GLN A 228 35.51 -8.00 -22.14
N LEU A 229 36.16 -8.27 -21.01
CA LEU A 229 37.07 -7.33 -20.37
C LEU A 229 38.23 -7.11 -21.33
N SER A 230 38.17 -6.04 -22.13
CA SER A 230 39.30 -5.58 -22.93
C SER A 230 40.30 -4.92 -22.00
N LEU A 231 41.20 -5.73 -21.45
CA LEU A 231 42.32 -5.21 -20.69
C LEU A 231 43.38 -4.62 -21.64
N PRO A 232 44.08 -3.54 -21.24
CA PRO A 232 45.27 -3.06 -21.93
C PRO A 232 46.28 -4.20 -22.15
N LEU A 233 47.04 -4.16 -23.25
CA LEU A 233 47.98 -5.21 -23.67
C LEU A 233 48.89 -5.75 -22.55
N HIS A 234 49.33 -4.90 -21.63
CA HIS A 234 50.21 -5.28 -20.52
C HIS A 234 49.51 -6.08 -19.40
N LEU A 235 48.17 -6.09 -19.35
CA LEU A 235 47.36 -6.84 -18.36
C LEU A 235 46.64 -8.05 -18.97
N ALA A 236 46.81 -8.30 -20.27
CA ALA A 236 46.13 -9.40 -20.97
C ALA A 236 46.50 -10.79 -20.44
N HIS A 237 47.68 -10.94 -19.82
CA HIS A 237 48.17 -12.18 -19.21
C HIS A 237 47.38 -12.61 -17.95
N LEU A 238 46.54 -11.74 -17.41
CA LEU A 238 45.68 -12.03 -16.24
C LEU A 238 44.37 -12.71 -16.63
N LEU A 239 44.05 -12.80 -17.92
CA LEU A 239 42.88 -13.55 -18.39
C LEU A 239 43.28 -15.04 -18.54
N PRO A 240 42.41 -15.98 -18.12
CA PRO A 240 42.68 -17.39 -18.29
C PRO A 240 42.80 -17.71 -19.78
N SER A 241 43.93 -18.29 -20.18
CA SER A 241 44.14 -18.82 -21.52
C SER A 241 43.15 -19.96 -21.76
N SER A 242 42.31 -19.81 -22.79
CA SER A 242 41.43 -20.87 -23.31
C SER A 242 42.19 -22.10 -23.75
#